data_AF-A0A2T7BM34-F1
#
_entry.id   AF-A0A2T7BM34-F1
#
_cell.length_a   1.000
_cell.length_b   1.000
_cell.length_c   1.000
_cell.angle_alpha   90.00
_cell.angle_beta   90.00
_cell.angle_gamma   90.00
#
_symmetry.space_group_name_H-M   'P 1'
#
loop_
_entity.id
_entity.type
_entity.pdbx_description
1 polymer ?
#
loop_
_entity_poly.entity_id
_entity_poly.type
_entity_poly.pdbx_seq_one_letter_code
_entity_poly.pdbx_strand_id
1 'polypeptide(L)'
;MNRFLRIATYLLALYLIETLLCILCYETEYLAHALQNHGFIDWNYRQALRDAVEMNVFRMLAFYAITLLVLYFGLKGSWKYRALQVAVLNCGTYLLLCALCYWLLPEDLTSWFRHFAGYAAPATFISPFIAQAFQRLRKLTDPAPNKTAIP
;
A
#
# COMPACT_ATOMS: atom_id res chain seq x y z
N MET A 1 14.23 -2.11 20.11
CA MET A 1 13.01 -2.20 19.29
C MET A 1 12.85 -3.60 18.72
N ASN A 2 11.86 -4.35 19.22
CA ASN A 2 11.53 -5.71 18.79
C ASN A 2 11.19 -5.78 17.30
N ARG A 3 11.47 -6.91 16.65
CA ARG A 3 11.24 -7.13 15.20
C ARG A 3 9.81 -6.79 14.79
N PHE A 4 8.84 -7.20 15.58
CA PHE A 4 7.42 -6.87 15.39
C PHE A 4 7.20 -5.36 15.32
N LEU A 5 7.70 -4.61 16.32
CA LEU A 5 7.53 -3.15 16.39
C LEU A 5 8.15 -2.46 15.17
N ARG A 6 9.30 -2.95 14.67
CA ARG A 6 9.93 -2.41 13.46
C ARG A 6 9.07 -2.61 12.21
N ILE A 7 8.49 -3.80 12.04
CA ILE A 7 7.60 -4.10 10.92
C ILE A 7 6.32 -3.26 11.03
N ALA A 8 5.74 -3.16 12.22
CA ALA A 8 4.55 -2.35 12.48
C ALA A 8 4.78 -0.86 12.17
N THR A 9 5.87 -0.26 12.65
CA THR A 9 6.20 1.14 12.35
C THR A 9 6.45 1.39 10.87
N TYR A 10 7.12 0.45 10.19
CA TYR A 10 7.35 0.54 8.75
C TYR A 10 6.02 0.49 7.97
N LEU A 11 5.15 -0.46 8.30
CA LEU A 11 3.85 -0.60 7.69
C LEU A 11 2.93 0.59 7.97
N LEU A 12 2.99 1.16 9.17
CA LEU A 12 2.24 2.38 9.49
C LEU A 12 2.73 3.59 8.67
N ALA A 13 4.04 3.72 8.47
CA ALA A 13 4.61 4.77 7.63
C ALA A 13 4.22 4.61 6.16
N LEU A 14 4.22 3.37 5.65
CA LEU A 14 3.73 3.05 4.32
C LEU A 14 2.23 3.36 4.17
N TYR A 15 1.42 2.97 5.15
CA TYR A 15 -0.02 3.22 5.16
C TYR A 15 -0.34 4.71 5.03
N LEU A 16 0.37 5.56 5.77
CA LEU A 16 0.19 7.01 5.69
C LEU A 16 0.51 7.56 4.30
N ILE A 17 1.60 7.10 3.67
CA ILE A 17 2.00 7.55 2.33
C ILE A 17 0.98 7.10 1.29
N GLU A 18 0.58 5.83 1.31
CA GLU A 18 -0.38 5.29 0.36
C GLU A 18 -1.80 5.88 0.52
N THR A 19 -2.23 6.15 1.76
CA THR A 19 -3.49 6.85 2.03
C THR A 19 -3.47 8.26 1.44
N LEU A 20 -2.36 9.01 1.63
CA LEU A 20 -2.22 10.35 1.05
C LEU A 20 -2.23 10.33 -0.48
N LEU A 21 -1.53 9.37 -1.10
CA LEU A 21 -1.56 9.20 -2.56
C LEU A 21 -2.96 8.88 -3.06
N CYS A 22 -3.69 8.00 -2.36
CA CYS A 22 -5.06 7.66 -2.72
C CYS A 22 -5.99 8.88 -2.63
N ILE A 23 -5.90 9.67 -1.55
CA ILE A 23 -6.67 10.92 -1.39
C ILE A 23 -6.34 11.89 -2.53
N LEU A 24 -5.06 12.08 -2.84
CA LEU A 24 -4.62 12.97 -3.92
C LEU A 24 -5.15 12.53 -5.28
N CYS A 25 -5.02 11.25 -5.63
CA CYS A 25 -5.59 10.70 -6.87
C CYS A 25 -7.11 10.95 -6.94
N TYR A 26 -7.81 10.74 -5.84
CA TYR A 26 -9.25 10.97 -5.75
C TYR A 26 -9.65 12.43 -5.96
N GLU A 27 -8.99 13.35 -5.27
CA GLU A 27 -9.25 14.79 -5.42
C GLU A 27 -8.95 15.25 -6.85
N THR A 28 -7.90 14.72 -7.48
CA THR A 28 -7.59 15.04 -8.88
C THR A 28 -8.63 14.52 -9.86
N GLU A 29 -9.16 13.31 -9.63
CA GLU A 29 -10.20 12.71 -10.48
C GLU A 29 -11.54 13.45 -10.33
N TYR A 30 -11.91 13.81 -9.10
CA TYR A 30 -13.07 14.65 -8.83
C TYR A 30 -12.95 16.02 -9.53
N LEU A 31 -11.80 16.68 -9.40
CA LEU A 31 -11.58 17.99 -10.03
C LEU A 31 -11.64 17.89 -11.55
N ALA A 32 -11.05 16.84 -12.15
CA ALA A 32 -11.12 16.61 -13.58
C ALA A 32 -12.57 16.41 -14.06
N HIS A 33 -13.37 15.62 -13.34
CA HIS A 33 -14.78 15.41 -13.66
C HIS A 33 -15.62 16.69 -13.47
N ALA A 34 -15.39 17.45 -12.42
CA ALA A 34 -16.07 18.72 -12.16
C ALA A 34 -15.75 19.79 -13.23
N LEU A 35 -14.54 19.77 -13.78
CA LEU A 35 -14.12 20.64 -14.88
C LEU A 35 -14.70 20.21 -16.23
N GLN A 36 -14.88 18.91 -16.46
CA GLN A 36 -15.48 18.38 -17.70
C GLN A 36 -17.00 18.54 -17.75
N ASN A 37 -17.68 18.38 -16.61
CA ASN A 37 -19.13 18.53 -16.50
C ASN A 37 -19.46 19.89 -15.86
N HIS A 38 -19.49 20.94 -16.68
CA HIS A 38 -19.75 22.35 -16.27
C HIS A 38 -20.92 22.51 -15.26
N GLY A 39 -20.64 22.41 -13.95
CA GLY A 39 -21.46 23.02 -12.91
C GLY A 39 -22.23 22.13 -11.93
N PHE A 40 -22.13 20.79 -11.96
CA PHE A 40 -22.75 19.97 -10.89
C PHE A 40 -21.72 19.37 -9.95
N ILE A 41 -21.47 20.09 -8.83
CA ILE A 41 -20.94 19.49 -7.60
C ILE A 41 -22.07 18.63 -7.03
N ASP A 42 -22.20 17.41 -7.54
CA ASP A 42 -23.24 16.49 -7.08
C ASP A 42 -22.89 16.01 -5.67
N TRP A 43 -23.74 16.34 -4.70
CA TRP A 43 -23.61 15.87 -3.32
C TRP A 43 -23.52 14.34 -3.27
N ASN A 44 -24.20 13.65 -4.19
CA ASN A 44 -24.15 12.20 -4.30
C ASN A 44 -22.77 11.70 -4.75
N TYR A 45 -22.05 12.46 -5.58
CA TYR A 45 -20.68 12.13 -5.98
C TYR A 45 -19.72 12.25 -4.79
N ARG A 46 -19.85 13.32 -3.97
CA ARG A 46 -19.08 13.47 -2.72
C ARG A 46 -19.38 12.37 -1.70
N GLN A 47 -20.64 11.95 -1.59
CA GLN A 47 -21.04 10.87 -0.70
C GLN A 47 -20.48 9.52 -1.17
N ALA A 48 -20.60 9.20 -2.46
CA ALA A 48 -20.00 8.00 -3.06
C ALA A 48 -18.46 8.00 -2.92
N LEU A 49 -17.83 9.16 -3.06
CA LEU A 49 -16.41 9.40 -2.78
C LEU A 49 -16.05 9.04 -1.34
N ARG A 50 -16.81 9.54 -0.37
CA ARG A 50 -16.58 9.26 1.05
C ARG A 50 -16.72 7.78 1.34
N ASP A 51 -17.78 7.15 0.85
CA ASP A 51 -18.04 5.72 1.06
C ASP A 51 -16.93 4.87 0.43
N ALA A 52 -16.44 5.26 -0.74
CA ALA A 52 -15.36 4.58 -1.40
C ALA A 52 -14.01 4.81 -0.69
N VAL A 53 -13.75 5.99 -0.11
CA VAL A 53 -12.59 6.24 0.77
C VAL A 53 -12.67 5.40 2.05
N GLU A 54 -13.83 5.36 2.72
CA GLU A 54 -14.04 4.55 3.93
C GLU A 54 -13.82 3.05 3.64
N MET A 55 -14.39 2.55 2.55
CA MET A 55 -14.20 1.17 2.09
C MET A 55 -12.72 0.89 1.72
N ASN A 56 -12.01 1.88 1.19
CA ASN A 56 -10.59 1.76 0.88
C ASN A 56 -9.71 1.76 2.14
N VAL A 57 -10.04 2.58 3.14
CA VAL A 57 -9.38 2.56 4.46
C VAL A 57 -9.53 1.19 5.09
N PHE A 58 -10.74 0.61 5.09
CA PHE A 58 -10.97 -0.74 5.60
C PHE A 58 -10.16 -1.80 4.85
N ARG A 59 -10.09 -1.71 3.52
CA ARG A 59 -9.28 -2.61 2.69
C ARG A 59 -7.80 -2.46 2.93
N MET A 60 -7.31 -1.24 3.07
CA MET A 60 -5.92 -0.98 3.42
C MET A 60 -5.60 -1.50 4.82
N LEU A 61 -6.45 -1.29 5.82
CA LEU A 61 -6.25 -1.84 7.17
C LEU A 61 -6.16 -3.37 7.15
N ALA A 62 -7.06 -4.03 6.41
CA ALA A 62 -7.00 -5.48 6.22
C ALA A 62 -5.71 -5.91 5.48
N PHE A 63 -5.31 -5.17 4.45
CA PHE A 63 -4.06 -5.38 3.72
C PHE A 63 -2.85 -5.27 4.63
N TYR A 64 -2.73 -4.19 5.41
CA TYR A 64 -1.60 -3.97 6.30
C TYR A 64 -1.52 -5.01 7.42
N ALA A 65 -2.66 -5.51 7.92
CA ALA A 65 -2.69 -6.62 8.88
C ALA A 65 -2.13 -7.91 8.26
N ILE A 66 -2.53 -8.24 7.03
CA ILE A 66 -2.06 -9.43 6.32
C ILE A 66 -0.59 -9.28 5.93
N THR A 67 -0.19 -8.14 5.40
CA THR A 67 1.20 -7.81 5.06
C THR A 67 2.10 -7.86 6.29
N LEU A 68 1.62 -7.43 7.46
CA LEU A 68 2.35 -7.56 8.72
C LEU A 68 2.67 -9.02 9.05
N LEU A 69 1.68 -9.91 8.92
CA LEU A 69 1.88 -11.34 9.11
C LEU A 69 2.85 -11.90 8.06
N VAL A 70 2.64 -11.61 6.79
CA VAL A 70 3.47 -12.08 5.67
C VAL A 70 4.91 -11.63 5.81
N LEU A 71 5.17 -10.37 6.18
CA LEU A 71 6.54 -9.87 6.41
C LEU A 71 7.14 -10.47 7.68
N TYR A 72 6.36 -10.63 8.75
CA TYR A 72 6.84 -11.24 9.99
C TYR A 72 7.38 -12.65 9.76
N PHE A 73 6.64 -13.49 9.03
CA PHE A 73 7.04 -14.86 8.69
C PHE A 73 8.01 -14.95 7.49
N GLY A 74 7.77 -14.17 6.43
CA GLY A 74 8.51 -14.21 5.17
C GLY A 74 9.94 -13.69 5.28
N LEU A 75 10.21 -12.73 6.18
CA LEU A 75 11.56 -12.23 6.43
C LEU A 75 12.45 -13.19 7.24
N LYS A 76 12.07 -14.48 7.37
CA LYS A 76 12.93 -15.52 7.96
C LYS A 76 14.02 -16.02 6.99
N GLY A 77 13.85 -15.83 5.68
CA GLY A 77 14.83 -16.26 4.67
C GLY A 77 16.09 -15.38 4.60
N SER A 78 17.18 -15.95 4.10
CA SER A 78 18.45 -15.26 3.85
C SER A 78 18.52 -14.70 2.42
N TRP A 79 17.77 -13.64 2.14
CA TRP A 79 17.86 -12.95 0.85
C TRP A 79 19.05 -11.98 0.85
N LYS A 80 19.82 -11.99 -0.26
CA LYS A 80 20.94 -11.07 -0.49
C LYS A 80 20.48 -9.61 -0.53
N TYR A 81 19.26 -9.36 -1.05
CA TYR A 81 18.65 -8.02 -1.14
C TYR A 81 17.32 -7.97 -0.37
N ARG A 82 17.38 -7.54 0.89
CA ARG A 82 16.21 -7.49 1.78
C ARG A 82 15.14 -6.49 1.34
N ALA A 83 15.50 -5.33 0.81
CA ALA A 83 14.51 -4.39 0.23
C ALA A 83 13.69 -5.03 -0.88
N LEU A 84 14.34 -5.77 -1.79
CA LEU A 84 13.64 -6.45 -2.87
C LEU A 84 12.70 -7.53 -2.32
N GLN A 85 13.14 -8.28 -1.31
CA GLN A 85 12.28 -9.26 -0.64
C GLN A 85 11.05 -8.59 0.00
N VAL A 86 11.24 -7.47 0.70
CA VAL A 86 10.14 -6.69 1.27
C VAL A 86 9.20 -6.18 0.17
N ALA A 87 9.74 -5.65 -0.93
CA ALA A 87 8.95 -5.16 -2.08
C ALA A 87 8.10 -6.25 -2.71
N VAL A 88 8.70 -7.42 -2.98
CA VAL A 88 8.00 -8.56 -3.57
C VAL A 88 6.92 -9.08 -2.64
N LEU A 89 7.19 -9.22 -1.33
CA LEU A 89 6.20 -9.68 -0.36
C LEU A 89 5.06 -8.67 -0.19
N ASN A 90 5.37 -7.37 -0.13
CA ASN A 90 4.39 -6.31 0.02
C ASN A 90 3.47 -6.22 -1.22
N CYS A 91 4.07 -6.14 -2.40
CA CYS A 91 3.34 -6.09 -3.68
C CYS A 91 2.56 -7.38 -3.96
N GLY A 92 3.16 -8.56 -3.71
CA GLY A 92 2.48 -9.85 -3.89
C GLY A 92 1.27 -10.00 -2.97
N THR A 93 1.38 -9.56 -1.71
CA THR A 93 0.24 -9.54 -0.78
C THR A 93 -0.85 -8.60 -1.26
N TYR A 94 -0.47 -7.45 -1.83
CA TYR A 94 -1.41 -6.46 -2.35
C TYR A 94 -2.18 -7.00 -3.55
N LEU A 95 -1.47 -7.60 -4.52
CA LEU A 95 -2.09 -8.20 -5.71
C LEU A 95 -3.04 -9.36 -5.33
N LEU A 96 -2.65 -10.21 -4.38
CA LEU A 96 -3.51 -11.30 -3.91
C LEU A 96 -4.80 -10.77 -3.28
N LEU A 97 -4.68 -9.74 -2.43
CA LEU A 97 -5.84 -9.09 -1.83
C LEU A 97 -6.68 -8.35 -2.85
N CYS A 98 -6.06 -7.72 -3.85
CA CYS A 98 -6.79 -7.09 -4.93
C CYS A 98 -7.59 -8.11 -5.74
N ALA A 99 -7.03 -9.29 -6.01
CA ALA A 99 -7.74 -10.37 -6.70
C ALA A 99 -8.94 -10.87 -5.88
N LEU A 100 -8.76 -11.08 -4.57
CA LEU A 100 -9.86 -11.44 -3.65
C LEU A 100 -10.93 -10.34 -3.60
N CYS A 101 -10.50 -9.09 -3.54
CA CYS A 101 -11.36 -7.91 -3.50
C CYS A 101 -12.15 -7.70 -4.79
N TYR A 102 -11.55 -7.99 -5.95
CA TYR A 102 -12.20 -7.97 -7.25
C TYR A 102 -13.31 -9.02 -7.34
N TRP A 103 -13.04 -10.22 -6.81
CA TRP A 103 -13.99 -11.33 -6.85
C TRP A 103 -15.21 -11.11 -5.94
N LEU A 104 -15.05 -10.32 -4.89
CA LEU A 104 -16.10 -10.01 -3.91
C LEU A 104 -16.82 -8.67 -4.16
N LEU A 105 -16.43 -7.91 -5.20
CA LEU A 105 -16.95 -6.57 -5.43
C LEU A 105 -18.27 -6.57 -6.22
N PRO A 106 -19.24 -5.71 -5.86
CA PRO A 106 -20.34 -5.35 -6.76
C PRO A 106 -19.80 -4.79 -8.09
N GLU A 107 -20.48 -5.07 -9.20
CA GLU A 107 -20.05 -4.68 -10.56
C GLU A 107 -19.82 -3.16 -10.66
N ASP A 108 -20.67 -2.36 -10.03
CA ASP A 108 -20.67 -0.89 -10.03
C ASP A 108 -19.33 -0.28 -9.55
N LEU A 109 -18.63 -0.98 -8.65
CA LEU A 109 -17.38 -0.52 -8.05
C LEU A 109 -16.13 -1.03 -8.80
N THR A 110 -16.31 -1.87 -9.81
CA THR A 110 -15.23 -2.60 -10.48
C THR A 110 -14.34 -1.69 -11.32
N SER A 111 -14.93 -0.72 -12.02
CA SER A 111 -14.18 0.25 -12.83
C SER A 111 -13.26 1.12 -11.97
N TRP A 112 -13.81 1.63 -10.87
CA TRP A 112 -13.04 2.41 -9.91
C TRP A 112 -11.91 1.58 -9.27
N PHE A 113 -12.22 0.36 -8.86
CA PHE A 113 -11.25 -0.55 -8.26
C PHE A 113 -10.07 -0.87 -9.20
N ARG A 114 -10.30 -0.98 -10.52
CA ARG A 114 -9.23 -1.19 -11.51
C ARG A 114 -8.25 -0.04 -11.56
N HIS A 115 -8.73 1.20 -11.56
CA HIS A 115 -7.88 2.39 -11.56
C HIS A 115 -7.08 2.47 -10.26
N PHE A 116 -7.74 2.29 -9.12
CA PHE A 116 -7.08 2.28 -7.82
C PHE A 116 -5.99 1.19 -7.72
N ALA A 117 -6.31 -0.06 -8.12
CA ALA A 117 -5.34 -1.16 -8.11
C ALA A 117 -4.14 -0.88 -9.03
N GLY A 118 -4.39 -0.25 -10.18
CA GLY A 118 -3.35 0.13 -11.15
C GLY A 118 -2.34 1.15 -10.61
N TYR A 119 -2.77 2.09 -9.75
CA TYR A 119 -1.87 3.06 -9.12
C TYR A 119 -1.22 2.52 -7.84
N ALA A 120 -1.97 1.77 -7.03
CA ALA A 120 -1.49 1.30 -5.74
C ALA A 120 -0.46 0.17 -5.87
N ALA A 121 -0.62 -0.78 -6.80
CA ALA A 121 0.36 -1.86 -6.98
C ALA A 121 1.81 -1.37 -7.25
N PRO A 122 2.06 -0.44 -8.19
CA PRO A 122 3.40 0.11 -8.37
C PRO A 122 3.86 0.96 -7.18
N ALA A 123 2.97 1.70 -6.51
CA ALA A 123 3.30 2.45 -5.31
C ALA A 123 3.79 1.53 -4.18
N THR A 124 3.08 0.43 -3.92
CA THR A 124 3.42 -0.58 -2.89
C THR A 124 4.72 -1.31 -3.21
N PHE A 125 5.06 -1.48 -4.48
CA PHE A 125 6.34 -2.05 -4.90
C PHE A 125 7.52 -1.08 -4.72
N ILE A 126 7.34 0.19 -5.06
CA ILE A 126 8.42 1.21 -5.00
C ILE A 126 8.68 1.65 -3.55
N SER A 127 7.66 1.60 -2.70
CA SER A 127 7.70 2.15 -1.34
C SER A 127 8.83 1.65 -0.42
N PRO A 128 9.33 0.39 -0.49
CA PRO A 128 10.49 -0.04 0.31
C PRO A 128 11.80 0.60 -0.15
N PHE A 129 11.93 0.96 -1.42
CA PHE A 129 13.11 1.64 -1.96
C PHE A 129 13.12 3.12 -1.57
N ILE A 130 11.95 3.77 -1.57
CA ILE A 130 11.81 5.13 -1.03
C ILE A 130 12.10 5.13 0.48
N ALA A 131 11.61 4.14 1.22
CA ALA A 131 11.87 4.00 2.65
C ALA A 131 13.36 3.82 2.98
N GLN A 132 14.16 3.23 2.09
CA GLN A 132 15.62 3.14 2.26
C GLN A 132 16.32 4.51 2.25
N ALA A 133 15.76 5.50 1.53
CA ALA A 133 16.30 6.86 1.52
C ALA A 133 16.19 7.53 2.91
N PHE A 134 15.27 7.07 3.76
CA PHE A 134 15.09 7.59 5.12
C PHE A 134 15.87 6.74 6.14
N GLN A 135 16.90 7.35 6.76
CA GLN A 135 17.78 6.67 7.73
C GLN A 135 17.05 5.93 8.86
N ARG A 136 15.88 6.40 9.29
CA ARG A 136 15.07 5.79 10.36
C ARG A 136 14.38 4.49 9.94
N LEU A 137 14.03 4.34 8.66
CA LEU A 137 13.28 3.19 8.11
C LEU A 137 14.20 2.13 7.49
N ARG A 138 15.45 2.51 7.20
CA ARG A 138 16.48 1.68 6.57
C ARG A 138 16.74 0.33 7.26
N LYS A 139 16.57 0.26 8.59
CA LYS A 139 16.85 -0.94 9.42
C LYS A 139 16.04 -2.19 9.05
N LEU A 140 14.91 -2.05 8.34
CA LEU A 140 14.10 -3.20 7.90
C LEU A 140 14.59 -3.79 6.56
N THR A 141 15.14 -2.92 5.73
CA THR A 141 15.53 -3.18 4.34
C THR A 141 17.03 -3.38 4.14
N ASP A 142 17.84 -3.03 5.13
CA ASP A 142 19.28 -3.28 5.12
C ASP A 142 19.56 -4.79 5.04
N PRO A 143 20.58 -5.20 4.26
CA PRO A 143 21.00 -6.60 4.21
C PRO A 143 21.32 -7.12 5.62
N ALA A 144 21.07 -8.41 5.85
CA ALA A 144 21.44 -9.03 7.13
C ALA A 144 22.95 -8.84 7.35
N PRO A 145 23.40 -8.51 8.57
CA PRO A 145 24.84 -8.46 8.85
C PRO A 145 25.45 -9.80 8.46
N ASN A 146 26.49 -9.74 7.64
CA ASN A 146 27.17 -10.92 7.12
C ASN A 146 27.80 -11.65 8.31
N LYS A 147 27.22 -12.77 8.73
CA LYS A 147 27.70 -13.55 9.88
C LYS A 147 29.07 -14.21 9.63
N THR A 148 29.67 -14.00 8.47
CA THR A 148 30.97 -14.54 8.06
C THR A 148 32.14 -13.58 8.24
N ALA A 149 31.94 -12.38 8.80
CA ALA A 149 33.05 -11.58 9.29
C ALA A 149 33.51 -12.14 10.65
N ILE A 150 34.24 -13.27 10.60
CA ILE A 150 35.14 -13.67 11.67
C ILE A 150 36.34 -12.70 11.57
N PRO A 151 36.79 -12.09 12.68
CA PRO A 151 37.88 -11.11 12.70
C PRO A 151 39.19 -11.63 12.13
#